data_AF-A0A2E6IS07-F1
#
_entry.id   AF-A0A2E6IS07-F1
#
_cell.length_a   1.000
_cell.length_b   1.000
_cell.length_c   1.000
_cell.angle_alpha   90.00
_cell.angle_beta   90.00
_cell.angle_gamma   90.00
#
_symmetry.space_group_name_H-M   'P 1'
#
loop_
_entity.id
_entity.type
_entity.pdbx_description
1 polymer ?
#
loop_
_entity_poly.entity_id
_entity_poly.type
_entity_poly.pdbx_seq_one_letter_code
_entity_poly.pdbx_strand_id
1 'polypeptide(L)'
;MHSKLRSRAPRDRGLRAGRTDGELQCLDAGSIQYQPEQRRVAERDLLVSPQHRILLSHWLAELHFGESEVLVPALHLVNGHSIRRESVARVTYLHIMCDTHQVIWAEGMATETFLPGAAALAGLPDATVAELLALFPELAGAGATAARPARPILRHWESRMLRHDLARGASAA
;
A
#
# COMPACT_ATOMS: atom_id res chain seq x y z
N MET A 1 40.62 19.10 1.93
CA MET A 1 39.72 17.93 1.83
C MET A 1 38.60 18.05 2.87
N HIS A 2 37.52 17.28 2.70
CA HIS A 2 36.32 17.22 3.56
C HIS A 2 35.37 18.44 3.53
N SER A 3 34.57 18.54 2.47
CA SER A 3 33.24 19.16 2.59
C SER A 3 32.30 18.17 3.30
N LYS A 4 31.55 18.64 4.29
CA LYS A 4 30.51 17.84 4.96
C LYS A 4 29.20 17.96 4.16
N LEU A 5 28.95 17.01 3.27
CA LEU A 5 27.62 16.80 2.69
C LEU A 5 26.66 16.32 3.78
N ARG A 6 26.00 17.27 4.46
CA ARG A 6 24.80 16.98 5.25
C ARG A 6 23.69 16.62 4.27
N SER A 7 23.40 15.33 4.11
CA SER A 7 22.17 14.87 3.45
C SER A 7 20.99 15.36 4.28
N ARG A 8 20.42 16.50 3.87
CA ARG A 8 19.21 17.05 4.47
C ARG A 8 18.05 16.21 3.93
N ALA A 9 17.79 15.07 4.59
CA ALA A 9 16.56 14.34 4.38
C ALA A 9 15.38 15.34 4.47
N PRO A 10 14.37 15.24 3.61
CA PRO A 10 13.17 16.06 3.75
C PRO A 10 12.64 15.88 5.17
N ARG A 11 12.25 16.98 5.80
CA ARG A 11 11.62 16.94 7.13
C ARG A 11 10.21 16.40 6.96
N ASP A 12 10.11 15.08 6.90
CA ASP A 12 8.85 14.34 6.89
C ASP A 12 7.97 14.89 8.03
N ARG A 13 6.78 15.40 7.70
CA ARG A 13 5.83 15.93 8.70
C ARG A 13 5.23 14.82 9.57
N GLY A 14 5.66 13.58 9.35
CA GLY A 14 5.50 12.43 10.23
C GLY A 14 4.39 11.50 9.76
N LEU A 15 4.58 10.20 9.96
CA LEU A 15 3.52 9.21 9.76
C LEU A 15 2.28 9.62 10.57
N ARG A 16 1.14 9.74 9.90
CA ARG A 16 -0.17 9.99 10.53
C ARG A 16 -1.13 8.89 10.13
N ALA A 17 -1.77 8.26 11.12
CA ALA A 17 -2.71 7.18 10.90
C ALA A 17 -4.15 7.65 11.22
N GLY A 18 -4.97 7.82 10.18
CA GLY A 18 -6.41 8.04 10.32
C GLY A 18 -7.17 6.73 10.51
N ARG A 19 -8.27 6.76 11.28
CA ARG A 19 -9.14 5.58 11.55
C ARG A 19 -10.50 5.73 10.89
N THR A 20 -11.07 4.63 10.39
CA THR A 20 -12.48 4.53 9.98
C THR A 20 -13.15 3.29 10.58
N ASP A 21 -14.45 3.39 10.88
CA ASP A 21 -15.21 2.38 11.64
C ASP A 21 -16.23 1.57 10.80
N GLY A 22 -16.17 0.24 10.95
CA GLY A 22 -17.33 -0.69 10.99
C GLY A 22 -17.59 -1.17 12.46
N GLU A 23 -18.09 -2.38 12.76
CA GLU A 23 -18.12 -2.94 14.16
C GLU A 23 -17.49 -4.35 14.38
N LEU A 24 -16.93 -4.64 15.58
CA LEU A 24 -15.77 -5.50 15.99
C LEU A 24 -15.67 -6.96 15.45
N GLN A 25 -14.47 -7.54 15.23
CA GLN A 25 -13.10 -7.26 15.73
C GLN A 25 -11.98 -7.93 14.86
N CYS A 26 -10.72 -7.47 14.89
CA CYS A 26 -9.54 -8.36 14.86
C CYS A 26 -8.30 -7.66 15.46
N LEU A 27 -7.51 -8.39 16.26
CA LEU A 27 -6.36 -7.91 17.01
C LEU A 27 -5.10 -8.63 16.53
N ASP A 28 -4.24 -7.90 15.81
CA ASP A 28 -2.77 -7.94 15.94
C ASP A 28 -2.14 -7.08 14.83
N ALA A 29 -2.09 -5.76 15.04
CA ALA A 29 -1.31 -4.89 14.16
C ALA A 29 0.17 -5.01 14.55
N GLY A 30 0.94 -5.83 13.83
CA GLY A 30 2.38 -5.95 13.98
C GLY A 30 3.09 -4.62 13.68
N SER A 31 4.35 -4.52 14.12
CA SER A 31 5.11 -3.28 13.95
C SER A 31 5.28 -2.94 12.48
N ILE A 32 4.75 -1.80 12.06
CA ILE A 32 4.95 -1.28 10.70
C ILE A 32 6.35 -0.70 10.61
N GLN A 33 7.16 -1.22 9.68
CA GLN A 33 8.56 -0.83 9.54
C GLN A 33 8.80 -0.25 8.14
N TYR A 34 9.48 0.89 8.08
CA TYR A 34 9.97 1.45 6.83
C TYR A 34 11.41 0.97 6.60
N GLN A 35 11.63 0.11 5.61
CA GLN A 35 12.94 -0.40 5.22
C GLN A 35 13.04 -0.45 3.68
N PRO A 36 13.95 0.30 3.04
CA PRO A 36 13.94 0.41 1.57
C PRO A 36 14.54 -0.79 0.81
N GLU A 37 15.23 -1.74 1.47
CA GLU A 37 16.19 -2.63 0.78
C GLU A 37 16.22 -4.10 1.26
N GLN A 38 15.08 -4.73 1.61
CA GLN A 38 15.05 -6.16 1.99
C GLN A 38 13.95 -6.94 1.26
N ARG A 39 14.27 -8.14 0.74
CA ARG A 39 13.27 -9.17 0.41
C ARG A 39 12.99 -10.00 1.66
N ARG A 40 11.79 -9.86 2.24
CA ARG A 40 11.28 -10.73 3.29
C ARG A 40 10.21 -11.68 2.76
N VAL A 41 10.08 -12.82 3.43
CA VAL A 41 8.89 -13.68 3.34
C VAL A 41 7.84 -13.10 4.30
N ALA A 42 6.55 -13.25 3.99
CA ALA A 42 5.49 -12.88 4.92
C ALA A 42 5.69 -13.60 6.26
N GLU A 43 5.72 -12.84 7.36
CA GLU A 43 5.96 -13.36 8.71
C GLU A 43 4.68 -13.98 9.29
N ARG A 44 3.50 -13.53 8.82
CA ARG A 44 2.16 -14.11 9.02
C ARG A 44 1.16 -13.53 8.02
N ASP A 45 -0.08 -14.02 8.05
CA ASP A 45 -1.17 -13.52 7.21
C ASP A 45 -1.48 -12.03 7.48
N LEU A 46 -1.60 -11.24 6.41
CA LEU A 46 -1.93 -9.81 6.47
C LEU A 46 -3.32 -9.55 5.88
N LEU A 47 -4.25 -9.09 6.73
CA LEU A 47 -5.57 -8.63 6.29
C LEU A 47 -5.50 -7.19 5.79
N VAL A 48 -5.94 -6.95 4.55
CA VAL A 48 -5.95 -5.63 3.89
C VAL A 48 -7.28 -5.32 3.23
N SER A 49 -7.54 -4.04 2.92
CA SER A 49 -8.67 -3.66 2.08
C SER A 49 -8.49 -4.22 0.66
N PRO A 50 -9.58 -4.53 -0.08
CA PRO A 50 -9.48 -5.04 -1.45
C PRO A 50 -8.68 -4.13 -2.40
N GLN A 51 -8.69 -2.81 -2.14
CA GLN A 51 -8.02 -1.80 -2.96
C GLN A 51 -6.62 -1.42 -2.47
N HIS A 52 -6.22 -1.89 -1.28
CA HIS A 52 -4.87 -1.73 -0.74
C HIS A 52 -3.87 -2.41 -1.67
N ARG A 53 -2.76 -1.75 -1.99
CA ARG A 53 -1.80 -2.28 -2.97
C ARG A 53 -0.61 -2.93 -2.28
N ILE A 54 -0.30 -4.12 -2.78
CA ILE A 54 0.87 -4.91 -2.38
C ILE A 54 1.97 -4.64 -3.40
N LEU A 55 3.21 -4.48 -2.93
CA LEU A 55 4.36 -4.34 -3.80
C LEU A 55 4.79 -5.72 -4.32
N LEU A 56 4.92 -5.85 -5.64
CA LEU A 56 5.48 -7.03 -6.29
C LEU A 56 6.80 -6.66 -6.97
N SER A 57 7.88 -7.33 -6.55
CA SER A 57 9.15 -7.38 -7.26
C SER A 57 9.21 -8.66 -8.09
N HIS A 58 9.03 -8.58 -9.41
CA HIS A 58 8.93 -9.75 -10.28
C HIS A 58 9.49 -9.47 -11.68
N TRP A 59 10.23 -10.42 -12.25
CA TRP A 59 10.87 -10.28 -13.57
C TRP A 59 9.86 -10.02 -14.71
N LEU A 60 8.64 -10.58 -14.62
CA LEU A 60 7.56 -10.26 -15.57
C LEU A 60 7.09 -8.79 -15.51
N ALA A 61 7.27 -8.10 -14.37
CA ALA A 61 6.94 -6.67 -14.29
C ALA A 61 7.95 -5.84 -15.09
N GLU A 62 9.24 -6.21 -15.00
CA GLU A 62 10.30 -5.62 -15.82
C GLU A 62 10.07 -5.91 -17.31
N LEU A 63 9.74 -7.16 -17.66
CA LEU A 63 9.48 -7.55 -19.05
C LEU A 63 8.25 -6.86 -19.68
N HIS A 64 7.15 -6.71 -18.93
CA HIS A 64 5.90 -6.17 -19.47
C HIS A 64 5.73 -4.65 -19.31
N PHE A 65 6.37 -4.06 -18.30
CA PHE A 65 6.16 -2.65 -17.93
C PHE A 65 7.45 -1.82 -17.85
N GLY A 66 8.63 -2.45 -17.97
CA GLY A 66 9.93 -1.79 -17.82
C GLY A 66 10.33 -1.50 -16.37
N GLU A 67 9.62 -2.09 -15.41
CA GLU A 67 9.63 -1.69 -14.00
C GLU A 67 9.87 -2.90 -13.10
N SER A 68 10.96 -2.91 -12.33
CA SER A 68 11.34 -4.05 -11.47
C SER A 68 10.42 -4.24 -10.25
N GLU A 69 9.64 -3.22 -9.92
CA GLU A 69 8.71 -3.18 -8.79
C GLU A 69 7.41 -2.47 -9.16
N VAL A 70 6.27 -3.11 -8.89
CA VAL A 70 4.93 -2.56 -9.20
C VAL A 70 3.97 -2.75 -8.03
N LEU A 71 3.04 -1.81 -7.87
CA LEU A 71 1.97 -1.88 -6.88
C LEU A 71 0.72 -2.50 -7.51
N VAL A 72 0.15 -3.53 -6.87
CA VAL A 72 -1.04 -4.21 -7.37
C VAL A 72 -2.13 -4.28 -6.29
N PRO A 73 -3.38 -3.84 -6.57
CA PRO A 73 -4.50 -3.99 -5.64
C PRO A 73 -4.72 -5.45 -5.23
N ALA A 74 -4.86 -5.70 -3.92
CA ALA A 74 -5.01 -7.04 -3.37
C ALA A 74 -6.15 -7.84 -4.03
N LEU A 75 -7.27 -7.20 -4.36
CA LEU A 75 -8.41 -7.81 -5.07
C LEU A 75 -8.00 -8.44 -6.41
N HIS A 76 -7.03 -7.87 -7.12
CA HIS A 76 -6.57 -8.39 -8.40
C HIS A 76 -5.63 -9.59 -8.24
N LEU A 77 -4.96 -9.71 -7.09
CA LEU A 77 -4.07 -10.83 -6.76
C LEU A 77 -4.81 -12.06 -6.23
N VAL A 78 -6.08 -11.92 -5.84
CA VAL A 78 -6.92 -13.05 -5.37
C VAL A 78 -6.84 -14.21 -6.36
N ASN A 79 -6.42 -15.36 -5.82
CA ASN A 79 -6.19 -16.60 -6.54
C ASN A 79 -6.94 -17.80 -5.93
N GLY A 80 -7.58 -17.62 -4.76
CA GLY A 80 -8.36 -18.67 -4.08
C GLY A 80 -7.52 -19.67 -3.28
N HIS A 81 -6.19 -19.55 -3.29
CA HIS A 81 -5.28 -20.44 -2.56
C HIS A 81 -4.41 -19.70 -1.54
N SER A 82 -3.46 -18.87 -1.97
CA SER A 82 -2.60 -18.07 -1.08
C SER A 82 -3.10 -16.65 -0.86
N ILE A 83 -3.97 -16.14 -1.75
CA ILE A 83 -4.60 -14.83 -1.62
C ILE A 83 -6.10 -15.03 -1.81
N ARG A 84 -6.86 -14.81 -0.74
CA ARG A 84 -8.30 -15.08 -0.64
C ARG A 84 -9.04 -13.81 -0.19
N ARG A 85 -10.36 -13.80 -0.40
CA ARG A 85 -11.25 -12.82 0.24
C ARG A 85 -11.78 -13.44 1.51
N GLU A 86 -11.48 -12.82 2.64
CA GLU A 86 -11.98 -13.27 3.95
C GLU A 86 -13.26 -12.51 4.32
N SER A 87 -14.23 -13.21 4.91
CA SER A 87 -15.45 -12.59 5.43
C SER A 87 -15.28 -12.31 6.92
N VAL A 88 -14.99 -11.05 7.25
CA VAL A 88 -14.82 -10.56 8.62
C VAL A 88 -16.04 -9.79 9.12
N ALA A 89 -16.30 -9.81 10.43
CA ALA A 89 -17.39 -9.06 11.05
C ALA A 89 -17.10 -7.53 11.13
N ARG A 90 -15.89 -7.12 11.61
CA ARG A 90 -15.33 -5.76 11.42
C ARG A 90 -14.25 -5.79 10.37
N VAL A 91 -14.03 -4.60 9.82
CA VAL A 91 -12.68 -4.12 9.55
C VAL A 91 -12.54 -2.70 10.10
N THR A 92 -11.46 -2.43 10.81
CA THR A 92 -11.03 -1.06 11.14
C THR A 92 -9.88 -0.74 10.20
N TYR A 93 -10.04 0.27 9.35
CA TYR A 93 -8.96 0.66 8.45
C TYR A 93 -8.06 1.70 9.12
N LEU A 94 -6.74 1.45 9.04
CA LEU A 94 -5.69 2.35 9.46
C LEU A 94 -5.05 2.95 8.21
N HIS A 95 -5.44 4.17 7.86
CA HIS A 95 -4.89 4.89 6.71
C HIS A 95 -3.65 5.66 7.14
N ILE A 96 -2.47 5.09 6.87
CA ILE A 96 -1.18 5.73 7.15
C ILE A 96 -0.84 6.64 5.98
N MET A 97 -0.76 7.95 6.22
CA MET A 97 -0.36 8.93 5.21
C MET A 97 0.97 9.59 5.60
N CYS A 98 1.78 9.89 4.58
CA CYS A 98 3.04 10.64 4.68
C CYS A 98 3.03 11.76 3.63
N ASP A 99 4.01 12.68 3.68
CA ASP A 99 4.14 13.81 2.73
C ASP A 99 4.24 13.36 1.25
N THR A 100 4.66 12.12 1.02
CA THR A 100 4.67 11.45 -0.28
C THR A 100 4.15 10.03 -0.12
N HIS A 101 3.67 9.42 -1.22
CA HIS A 101 3.38 7.99 -1.21
C HIS A 101 4.66 7.20 -0.97
N GLN A 102 4.59 6.18 -0.13
CA GLN A 102 5.72 5.36 0.29
C GLN A 102 5.36 3.88 0.26
N VAL A 103 6.39 3.04 0.23
CA VAL A 103 6.29 1.62 0.53
C VAL A 103 6.63 1.43 2.01
N ILE A 104 5.83 0.64 2.73
CA ILE A 104 6.01 0.26 4.13
C ILE A 104 5.88 -1.26 4.27
N TRP A 105 6.47 -1.83 5.31
CA TRP A 105 6.35 -3.25 5.62
C TRP A 105 5.35 -3.47 6.75
N ALA A 106 4.44 -4.42 6.53
CA ALA A 106 3.52 -4.94 7.54
C ALA A 106 3.56 -6.48 7.46
N GLU A 107 3.78 -7.16 8.57
CA GLU A 107 3.80 -8.63 8.66
C GLU A 107 4.76 -9.31 7.65
N GLY A 108 5.92 -8.70 7.41
CA GLY A 108 6.90 -9.18 6.42
C GLY A 108 6.53 -8.93 4.95
N MET A 109 5.37 -8.31 4.66
CA MET A 109 4.94 -7.95 3.31
C MET A 109 5.14 -6.45 3.03
N ALA A 110 5.67 -6.13 1.85
CA ALA A 110 5.75 -4.76 1.36
C ALA A 110 4.38 -4.31 0.82
N THR A 111 3.83 -3.25 1.40
CA THR A 111 2.58 -2.62 1.00
C THR A 111 2.76 -1.10 0.92
N GLU A 112 1.71 -0.36 0.64
CA GLU A 112 1.77 1.09 0.51
C GLU A 112 1.28 1.87 1.73
N THR A 113 1.69 3.14 1.80
CA THR A 113 0.94 4.18 2.51
C THR A 113 -0.30 4.60 1.71
N PHE A 114 -1.23 5.29 2.34
CA PHE A 114 -2.44 5.78 1.69
C PHE A 114 -2.12 6.77 0.57
N LEU A 115 -2.46 6.41 -0.68
CA LEU A 115 -2.52 7.35 -1.79
C LEU A 115 -3.88 8.07 -1.76
N PRO A 116 -3.94 9.36 -1.42
CA PRO A 116 -5.15 10.13 -1.65
C PRO A 116 -5.42 10.20 -3.15
N GLY A 117 -6.70 10.17 -3.51
CA GLY A 117 -7.19 10.19 -4.87
C GLY A 117 -8.72 10.21 -4.83
N ALA A 118 -9.38 10.71 -5.88
CA ALA A 118 -10.83 10.96 -5.85
C ALA A 118 -11.65 9.73 -5.42
N ALA A 119 -11.35 8.55 -5.96
CA ALA A 119 -12.03 7.30 -5.58
C ALA A 119 -11.65 6.80 -4.17
N ALA A 120 -10.45 7.10 -3.67
CA ALA A 120 -10.01 6.71 -2.33
C ALA A 120 -10.69 7.58 -1.27
N LEU A 121 -10.77 8.90 -1.48
CA LEU A 121 -11.46 9.83 -0.60
C LEU A 121 -12.98 9.61 -0.59
N ALA A 122 -13.59 9.32 -1.74
CA ALA A 122 -15.02 8.99 -1.83
C ALA A 122 -15.41 7.67 -1.13
N GLY A 123 -14.43 6.82 -0.77
CA GLY A 123 -14.65 5.61 0.02
C GLY A 123 -14.50 5.82 1.54
N LEU A 124 -14.18 7.04 1.99
CA LEU A 124 -14.04 7.37 3.41
C LEU A 124 -15.31 8.06 3.95
N PRO A 125 -15.63 7.92 5.25
CA PRO A 125 -16.66 8.73 5.90
C PRO A 125 -16.30 10.22 5.85
N ASP A 126 -17.30 11.10 5.70
CA ASP A 126 -17.12 12.56 5.64
C ASP A 126 -16.30 13.12 6.81
N ALA A 127 -16.47 12.57 8.02
CA ALA A 127 -15.70 12.96 9.20
C ALA A 127 -14.20 12.68 9.04
N THR A 128 -13.83 11.55 8.43
CA THR A 128 -12.42 11.19 8.16
C THR A 128 -11.88 12.00 6.98
N VAL A 129 -12.69 12.33 5.98
CA VAL A 129 -12.29 13.26 4.90
C VAL A 129 -12.02 14.64 5.49
N ALA A 130 -12.85 15.13 6.41
CA ALA A 130 -12.64 16.40 7.11
C ALA A 130 -11.38 16.38 7.99
N GLU A 131 -11.12 15.29 8.72
CA GLU A 131 -9.87 15.11 9.48
C GLU A 131 -8.63 15.12 8.57
N LEU A 132 -8.67 14.36 7.45
CA LEU A 132 -7.59 14.34 6.46
C LEU A 132 -7.34 15.72 5.84
N LEU A 133 -8.39 16.48 5.50
CA LEU A 133 -8.26 17.83 4.96
C LEU A 133 -7.77 18.85 6.02
N ALA A 134 -8.03 18.63 7.30
CA ALA A 134 -7.48 19.44 8.38
C ALA A 134 -5.99 19.15 8.64
N LEU A 135 -5.57 17.89 8.50
CA LEU A 135 -4.17 17.47 8.65
C LEU A 135 -3.31 17.75 7.40
N PHE A 136 -3.90 17.64 6.22
CA PHE A 136 -3.26 17.83 4.91
C PHE A 136 -4.13 18.74 4.01
N PRO A 137 -4.19 20.06 4.27
CA PRO A 137 -5.00 21.01 3.49
C PRO A 137 -4.68 21.01 1.99
N GLU A 138 -3.45 20.65 1.62
CA GLU A 138 -3.00 20.46 0.24
C GLU A 138 -3.80 19.41 -0.55
N LEU A 139 -4.54 18.50 0.10
CA LEU A 139 -5.40 17.54 -0.60
C LEU A 139 -6.68 18.15 -1.18
N ALA A 140 -7.06 19.35 -0.75
CA ALA A 140 -8.26 20.02 -1.23
C ALA A 140 -8.22 20.27 -2.75
N GLY A 141 -9.38 20.15 -3.40
CA GLY A 141 -9.51 20.34 -4.85
C GLY A 141 -8.66 19.36 -5.66
N ALA A 142 -7.75 19.88 -6.47
CA ALA A 142 -6.92 19.06 -7.37
C ALA A 142 -5.74 18.35 -6.68
N GLY A 143 -5.40 18.69 -5.43
CA GLY A 143 -4.21 18.15 -4.78
C GLY A 143 -4.26 16.64 -4.52
N ALA A 144 -5.42 16.11 -4.14
CA ALA A 144 -5.64 14.66 -4.07
C ALA A 144 -5.46 13.95 -5.43
N THR A 145 -5.68 14.64 -6.56
CA THR A 145 -5.40 14.07 -7.91
C THR A 145 -3.97 14.28 -8.39
N ALA A 146 -3.19 15.13 -7.71
CA ALA A 146 -1.78 15.40 -8.00
C ALA A 146 -0.82 14.46 -7.24
N ALA A 147 -1.31 13.75 -6.22
CA ALA A 147 -0.54 12.78 -5.46
C ALA A 147 0.01 11.67 -6.37
N ARG A 148 1.33 11.43 -6.31
CA ARG A 148 2.01 10.44 -7.14
C ARG A 148 2.28 9.17 -6.35
N PRO A 149 2.05 7.97 -6.93
CA PRO A 149 2.38 6.72 -6.27
C PRO A 149 3.90 6.50 -6.24
N ALA A 150 4.36 5.74 -5.25
CA ALA A 150 5.77 5.41 -5.04
C ALA A 150 6.35 4.48 -6.13
N ARG A 151 5.48 3.74 -6.80
CA ARG A 151 5.75 2.81 -7.91
C ARG A 151 4.54 2.80 -8.86
N PRO A 152 4.69 2.36 -10.11
CA PRO A 152 3.57 2.19 -11.03
C PRO A 152 2.50 1.26 -10.45
N ILE A 153 1.23 1.67 -10.57
CA ILE A 153 0.08 0.90 -10.10
C ILE A 153 -0.51 0.14 -11.28
N LEU A 154 -0.55 -1.20 -11.20
CA LEU A 154 -1.16 -2.02 -12.24
C LEU A 154 -2.68 -2.04 -12.15
N ARG A 155 -3.31 -1.91 -13.32
CA ARG A 155 -4.74 -2.08 -13.53
C ARG A 155 -5.10 -3.57 -13.50
N HIS A 156 -6.41 -3.85 -13.43
CA HIS A 156 -6.92 -5.22 -13.35
C HIS A 156 -6.37 -6.13 -14.47
N TRP A 157 -6.40 -5.66 -15.73
CA TRP A 157 -5.95 -6.46 -16.87
C TRP A 157 -4.42 -6.69 -16.88
N GLU A 158 -3.62 -5.69 -16.52
CA GLU A 158 -2.15 -5.80 -16.44
C GLU A 158 -1.73 -6.84 -15.39
N SER A 159 -2.34 -6.78 -14.20
CA SER A 159 -2.04 -7.70 -13.10
C SER A 159 -2.31 -9.18 -13.42
N ARG A 160 -3.19 -9.49 -14.39
CA ARG A 160 -3.47 -10.87 -14.82
C ARG A 160 -2.23 -11.57 -15.39
N MET A 161 -1.32 -10.81 -16.01
CA MET A 161 -0.08 -11.36 -16.58
C MET A 161 0.86 -11.85 -15.47
N LEU A 162 0.95 -11.13 -14.36
CA LEU A 162 1.75 -11.52 -13.18
C LEU A 162 1.09 -12.67 -12.40
N ARG A 163 -0.24 -12.62 -12.20
CA ARG A 163 -0.96 -13.59 -11.36
C ARG A 163 -0.82 -15.04 -11.83
N HIS A 164 -0.76 -15.25 -13.15
CA HIS A 164 -0.60 -16.60 -13.73
C HIS A 164 0.75 -17.24 -13.34
N ASP A 165 1.80 -16.46 -13.16
CA ASP A 165 3.13 -16.98 -12.83
C ASP A 165 3.33 -17.17 -11.33
N LEU A 166 2.85 -16.21 -10.53
CA LEU A 166 2.84 -16.30 -9.05
C LEU A 166 2.14 -17.56 -8.55
N ALA A 167 1.07 -17.99 -9.22
CA ALA A 167 0.36 -19.23 -8.90
C ALA A 167 1.15 -20.51 -9.21
N ARG A 168 2.12 -20.45 -10.15
CA ARG A 168 2.97 -21.61 -10.50
C ARG A 168 4.21 -21.71 -9.61
N GLY A 169 4.82 -20.58 -9.25
CA GLY A 169 5.97 -20.54 -8.35
C GLY A 169 5.67 -21.12 -6.95
N ALA A 170 4.46 -20.93 -6.44
CA ALA A 170 4.03 -21.45 -5.14
C ALA A 170 3.80 -22.98 -5.10
N SER A 171 3.81 -23.67 -6.25
CA SER A 171 3.62 -25.13 -6.34
C SER A 171 4.94 -25.91 -6.43
N ALA A 172 6.09 -25.25 -6.29
CA ALA A 172 7.42 -25.80 -6.51
C ALA A 172 8.37 -25.63 -5.29
N ALA A 173 7.80 -25.43 -4.10
CA ALA A 173 8.51 -25.27 -2.83
C ALA A 173 7.94 -26.25 -1.78
#